data_AF-A0A2A3MDZ9-F1
#
_entry.id   AF-A0A2A3MDZ9-F1
#
_cell.length_a   1.000
_cell.length_b   1.000
_cell.length_c   1.000
_cell.angle_alpha   90.00
_cell.angle_beta   90.00
_cell.angle_gamma   90.00
#
_symmetry.space_group_name_H-M   'P 1'
#
loop_
_entity.id
_entity.type
_entity.pdbx_description
1 polymer ?
#
loop_
_entity_poly.entity_id
_entity_poly.type
_entity_poly.pdbx_seq_one_letter_code
_entity_poly.pdbx_strand_id
1 'polypeptide(L)'
;MTERRRLERHQVSSSLEVFDLDTGDHLGRIVDLHVEGLMLLSDRPVDLFRSFALQVNLPMTLNGVREFLLDAESLWNRESINGKQYWTGMHFTNLPEASRLCIERMVASV
;
A
#
# COMPACT_ATOMS: atom_id res chain seq x y z
N MET A 1 -26.40 13.50 14.68
CA MET A 1 -25.77 13.67 13.36
C MET A 1 -24.87 12.49 13.12
N THR A 2 -25.13 11.78 12.03
CA THR A 2 -24.83 10.37 11.86
C THR A 2 -23.57 10.23 11.02
N GLU A 3 -22.45 9.84 11.62
CA GLU A 3 -21.34 9.30 10.86
C GLU A 3 -21.00 7.91 11.42
N ARG A 4 -21.83 6.95 11.01
CA ARG A 4 -21.57 5.52 11.19
C ARG A 4 -20.44 5.12 10.24
N ARG A 5 -19.19 5.35 10.63
CA ARG A 5 -18.06 4.58 10.08
C ARG A 5 -17.92 3.30 10.91
N ARG A 6 -18.86 2.37 10.71
CA ARG A 6 -18.69 0.96 11.05
C ARG A 6 -18.02 0.31 9.83
N LEU A 7 -16.69 0.35 9.81
CA LEU A 7 -15.91 -0.65 9.09
C LEU A 7 -14.98 -1.19 10.15
N GLU A 8 -15.24 -2.42 10.59
CA GLU A 8 -14.33 -3.18 11.43
C GLU A 8 -12.96 -3.13 10.76
N ARG A 9 -12.01 -2.48 11.43
CA ARG A 9 -10.63 -2.44 10.99
C ARG A 9 -10.08 -3.83 11.15
N HIS A 10 -10.15 -4.63 10.10
CA HIS A 10 -9.39 -5.84 10.02
C HIS A 10 -7.93 -5.41 9.89
N GLN A 11 -7.20 -5.50 11.00
CA GLN A 11 -5.75 -5.41 10.95
C GLN A 11 -5.31 -6.53 10.02
N VAL A 12 -4.85 -6.17 8.82
CA VAL A 12 -3.91 -7.03 8.11
C VAL A 12 -2.72 -7.12 9.08
N SER A 13 -2.69 -8.15 9.93
CA SER A 13 -1.70 -8.35 11.00
C SER A 13 -0.27 -8.55 10.47
N SER A 14 -0.08 -8.33 9.18
CA SER A 14 1.13 -8.53 8.45
C SER A 14 1.48 -7.26 7.70
N SER A 15 2.59 -6.65 8.09
CA SER A 15 3.13 -5.46 7.44
C SER A 15 3.55 -5.82 6.01
N LEU A 16 2.80 -5.36 5.01
CA LEU A 16 3.22 -5.43 3.62
C LEU A 16 4.24 -4.33 3.39
N GLU A 17 5.51 -4.69 3.26
CA GLU A 17 6.60 -3.74 3.03
C GLU A 17 6.64 -3.33 1.56
N VAL A 18 6.84 -2.04 1.31
CA VAL A 18 6.83 -1.44 -0.03
C VAL A 18 8.20 -0.85 -0.32
N PHE A 19 8.73 -1.19 -1.49
CA PHE A 19 10.03 -0.73 -1.98
C PHE A 19 9.85 -0.01 -3.32
N ASP A 20 10.61 1.06 -3.52
CA ASP A 20 10.79 1.70 -4.82
C ASP A 20 11.75 0.83 -5.64
N LEU A 21 11.30 0.29 -6.77
CA LEU A 21 12.13 -0.53 -7.65
C LEU A 21 13.21 0.28 -8.38
N ASP A 22 13.00 1.57 -8.59
CA ASP A 22 13.95 2.43 -9.29
C ASP A 22 15.15 2.76 -8.40
N THR A 23 14.92 2.98 -7.11
CA THR A 23 15.99 3.35 -6.16
C THR A 23 16.43 2.20 -5.24
N GLY A 24 15.59 1.18 -5.06
CA GLY A 24 15.76 0.12 -4.07
C GLY A 24 15.40 0.55 -2.64
N ASP A 25 14.87 1.76 -2.45
CA ASP A 25 14.57 2.28 -1.11
C ASP A 25 13.30 1.64 -0.54
N HIS A 26 13.35 1.35 0.77
CA HIS A 26 12.14 1.02 1.53
C HIS A 26 11.30 2.29 1.74
N LEU A 27 10.11 2.32 1.13
CA LEU A 27 9.18 3.45 1.22
C LEU A 27 8.35 3.39 2.50
N GLY A 28 8.00 2.20 2.98
CA GLY A 28 7.17 2.02 4.17
C GLY A 28 6.30 0.79 4.06
N ARG A 29 5.14 0.83 4.73
CA ARG A 29 4.21 -0.30 4.77
C ARG A 29 2.79 0.06 4.35
N ILE A 30 2.09 -0.88 3.74
CA ILE A 30 0.68 -0.71 3.40
C ILE A 30 -0.18 -0.83 4.66
N VAL A 31 -1.06 0.15 4.88
CA VAL A 31 -2.04 0.14 5.97
C VAL A 31 -3.49 0.04 5.50
N ASP A 32 -3.72 0.27 4.20
CA ASP A 32 -5.00 0.08 3.52
C ASP A 32 -4.71 -0.29 2.06
N LEU A 33 -5.42 -1.29 1.52
CA LEU A 33 -5.19 -1.83 0.18
C LEU A 33 -6.53 -2.08 -0.52
N HIS A 34 -6.65 -1.55 -1.74
CA HIS A 34 -7.80 -1.75 -2.63
C HIS A 34 -7.30 -2.11 -4.04
N VAL A 35 -8.18 -2.58 -4.92
CA VAL A 35 -7.82 -2.90 -6.32
C VAL A 35 -7.44 -1.68 -7.17
N GLU A 36 -7.79 -0.48 -6.69
CA GLU A 36 -7.52 0.79 -7.37
C GLU A 36 -6.38 1.59 -6.72
N GLY A 37 -5.91 1.20 -5.54
CA GLY A 37 -4.90 1.99 -4.83
C GLY A 37 -4.57 1.46 -3.45
N LEU A 38 -3.66 2.16 -2.78
CA LEU A 38 -3.20 1.82 -1.44
C LEU A 38 -2.96 3.06 -0.59
N MET A 39 -2.93 2.86 0.72
CA MET A 39 -2.45 3.83 1.69
C MET A 39 -1.14 3.33 2.28
N LEU A 40 -0.08 4.09 2.06
CA LEU A 40 1.25 3.84 2.59
C LEU A 40 1.45 4.59 3.91
N LEU A 41 2.03 3.93 4.90
CA LEU A 41 2.59 4.57 6.10
C LEU A 41 4.11 4.52 6.02
N SER A 42 4.74 5.68 6.01
CA SER A 42 6.19 5.85 5.89
C SER A 42 6.75 6.67 7.06
N ASP A 43 8.02 6.44 7.41
CA ASP A 43 8.72 7.26 8.43
C ASP A 43 9.32 8.54 7.83
N ARG A 44 9.31 8.66 6.49
CA ARG A 44 9.76 9.82 5.73
C ARG A 44 8.66 10.29 4.79
N PRO A 45 8.59 11.59 4.46
CA PRO A 45 7.64 12.07 3.47
C PRO A 45 7.93 11.44 2.11
N VAL A 46 6.87 11.05 1.42
CA VAL A 46 6.94 10.60 0.02
C VAL A 46 6.58 11.78 -0.87
N ASP A 47 7.34 11.96 -1.95
CA ASP A 47 7.07 12.99 -2.95
C ASP A 47 5.67 12.84 -3.53
N LEU A 48 4.95 13.96 -3.72
CA LEU A 48 3.61 13.98 -4.29
C LEU A 48 3.64 14.08 -5.81
N PHE A 49 2.59 13.55 -6.45
CA PHE A 49 2.43 13.51 -7.91
C PHE A 49 3.62 12.87 -8.63
N ARG A 50 4.31 11.96 -7.94
CA ARG A 50 5.38 11.14 -8.48
C ARG A 50 4.84 9.74 -8.80
N SER A 51 5.23 9.22 -9.95
CA SER A 51 5.02 7.82 -10.30
C SER A 51 6.14 6.96 -9.73
N PHE A 52 5.78 5.80 -9.19
CA PHE A 52 6.69 4.83 -8.60
C PHE A 52 6.45 3.46 -9.22
N ALA A 53 7.53 2.76 -9.55
CA ALA A 53 7.50 1.31 -9.75
C ALA A 53 7.68 0.66 -8.38
N LEU A 54 6.67 -0.08 -7.91
CA LEU A 54 6.62 -0.59 -6.55
C LEU A 54 6.77 -2.11 -6.50
N GLN A 55 7.58 -2.58 -5.57
CA GLN A 55 7.58 -3.95 -5.11
C GLN A 55 6.93 -4.02 -3.73
N VAL A 56 5.88 -4.82 -3.61
CA VAL A 56 5.20 -5.09 -2.34
C VAL A 56 5.55 -6.49 -1.88
N ASN A 57 6.21 -6.60 -0.74
CA ASN A 57 6.58 -7.87 -0.15
C ASN A 57 5.44 -8.42 0.72
N LEU A 58 5.11 -9.69 0.49
CA LEU A 58 4.14 -10.43 1.25
C LEU A 58 4.81 -11.01 2.51
N PRO A 59 4.13 -10.97 3.66
CA PRO A 59 4.60 -11.56 4.92
C PRO A 59 4.74 -13.09 4.87
N MET A 60 4.04 -13.72 3.92
CA MET A 60 3.94 -15.15 3.75
C MET A 60 3.81 -15.46 2.27
N THR A 61 4.20 -16.67 1.90
CA THR A 61 4.08 -17.12 0.51
C THR A 61 2.60 -17.40 0.19
N LEU A 62 2.02 -16.60 -0.69
CA LEU A 62 0.65 -16.77 -1.18
C LEU A 62 0.70 -17.45 -2.56
N ASN A 63 0.35 -18.74 -2.63
CA ASN A 63 0.41 -19.54 -3.87
C ASN A 63 1.78 -19.50 -4.58
N GLY A 64 2.87 -19.58 -3.83
CA GLY A 64 4.24 -19.52 -4.39
C GLY A 64 4.75 -18.10 -4.64
N VAL A 65 3.90 -17.08 -4.49
CA VAL A 65 4.27 -15.68 -4.64
C VAL A 65 4.66 -15.10 -3.28
N ARG A 66 5.77 -14.36 -3.23
CA ARG A 66 6.25 -13.66 -2.02
C ARG A 66 6.21 -12.14 -2.16
N GLU A 67 5.91 -11.65 -3.35
CA GLU A 67 5.88 -10.24 -3.66
C GLU A 67 5.01 -10.02 -4.91
N PHE A 68 4.47 -8.82 -5.06
CA PHE A 68 3.81 -8.42 -6.29
C PHE A 68 4.29 -7.04 -6.71
N LEU A 69 4.28 -6.80 -8.01
CA LEU A 69 4.76 -5.55 -8.61
C LEU A 69 3.59 -4.75 -9.16
N LEU A 70 3.65 -3.43 -9.02
CA LEU A 70 2.67 -2.50 -9.59
C LEU A 70 3.29 -1.12 -9.77
N ASP A 71 2.71 -0.32 -10.64
CA ASP A 71 3.05 1.11 -10.73
C ASP A 71 1.95 1.94 -10.08
N ALA A 72 2.34 2.94 -9.30
CA ALA A 72 1.41 3.82 -8.60
C ALA A 72 1.85 5.27 -8.63
N GLU A 73 0.88 6.18 -8.53
CA GLU A 73 1.12 7.60 -8.37
C GLU A 73 0.66 8.07 -6.98
N SER A 74 1.53 8.79 -6.28
CA SER A 74 1.21 9.46 -5.02
C SER A 74 0.27 10.65 -5.24
N LEU A 75 -0.85 10.70 -4.54
CA LEU A 75 -1.86 11.76 -4.73
C LEU A 75 -1.90 12.79 -3.60
N TRP A 76 -1.69 12.35 -2.36
CA TRP A 76 -1.72 13.21 -1.19
C TRP A 76 -0.87 12.61 -0.08
N ASN A 77 -0.39 13.46 0.82
CA ASN A 77 0.28 13.06 2.05
C ASN A 77 -0.38 13.74 3.26
N ARG A 78 -0.24 13.11 4.42
CA ARG A 78 -0.68 13.65 5.71
C ARG A 78 0.34 13.27 6.76
N GLU A 79 0.84 14.24 7.49
CA GLU A 79 1.75 14.01 8.61
C GLU A 79 0.99 13.56 9.88
N SER A 80 1.63 12.73 10.70
CA SER A 80 1.11 12.36 12.02
C SER A 80 1.07 13.56 12.95
N ILE A 81 0.19 13.51 13.95
CA ILE A 81 0.18 14.48 15.06
C ILE A 81 1.56 14.56 15.75
N ASN A 82 2.31 13.46 15.78
CA ASN A 82 3.62 13.40 16.42
C ASN A 82 4.80 13.73 15.48
N GLY A 83 4.54 14.03 14.19
CA GLY A 83 5.57 14.37 13.19
C GLY A 83 6.56 13.24 12.85
N LYS A 84 6.25 11.99 13.22
CA LYS A 84 7.16 10.85 13.03
C LYS A 84 6.82 9.98 11.83
N GLN A 85 5.61 10.10 11.31
CA GLN A 85 5.08 9.23 10.27
C GLN A 85 4.24 10.03 9.29
N TYR A 86 4.17 9.54 8.06
CA TYR A 86 3.45 10.15 6.96
C TYR A 86 2.53 9.10 6.33
N TRP A 87 1.28 9.47 6.13
CA TRP A 87 0.30 8.69 5.39
C TRP A 87 0.29 9.22 3.97
N THR A 88 0.48 8.35 3.00
CA THR A 88 0.47 8.72 1.58
C THR A 88 -0.58 7.89 0.87
N GLY A 89 -1.54 8.54 0.23
CA GLY A 89 -2.50 7.88 -0.65
C GLY A 89 -1.91 7.72 -2.05
N MET A 90 -1.97 6.51 -2.59
CA MET A 90 -1.45 6.18 -3.91
C MET A 90 -2.53 5.51 -4.76
N HIS A 91 -2.59 5.86 -6.04
CA HIS A 91 -3.48 5.23 -7.02
C HIS A 91 -2.67 4.40 -8.00
N PHE A 92 -3.15 3.21 -8.36
CA PHE A 92 -2.45 2.34 -9.29
C PHE A 92 -2.58 2.86 -10.72
N THR A 93 -1.45 3.15 -11.35
CA THR A 93 -1.38 3.56 -12.76
C THR A 93 -1.22 2.35 -13.68
N ASN A 94 -0.58 1.29 -13.19
CA ASN A 94 -0.47 0.01 -13.88
C ASN A 94 -0.49 -1.13 -12.86
N LEU A 95 -1.40 -2.08 -13.06
CA LEU A 95 -1.56 -3.24 -12.18
C LEU A 95 -1.58 -4.51 -13.04
N PRO A 96 -0.46 -5.25 -13.13
CA PRO A 96 -0.40 -6.53 -13.83
C PRO A 96 -1.46 -7.49 -13.31
N GLU A 97 -2.02 -8.33 -14.19
CA GLU A 97 -3.11 -9.26 -13.85
C GLU A 97 -2.75 -10.21 -12.69
N ALA A 98 -1.50 -10.69 -12.66
CA ALA A 98 -1.01 -11.53 -11.57
C ALA A 98 -1.02 -10.79 -10.21
N SER A 99 -0.61 -9.52 -10.20
CA SER A 99 -0.65 -8.66 -9.01
C SER A 99 -2.09 -8.33 -8.61
N ARG A 100 -2.98 -8.05 -9.58
CA ARG A 100 -4.42 -7.84 -9.32
C ARG A 100 -5.03 -9.05 -8.62
N LEU A 101 -4.82 -10.25 -9.16
CA LEU A 101 -5.35 -11.48 -8.56
C LEU A 101 -4.78 -11.72 -7.15
N CYS A 102 -3.52 -11.34 -6.91
CA CYS A 102 -2.91 -11.39 -5.58
C CYS A 102 -3.65 -10.48 -4.60
N ILE A 103 -3.85 -9.21 -4.98
CA ILE A 103 -4.55 -8.19 -4.17
C ILE A 103 -6.00 -8.62 -3.90
N GLU A 104 -6.75 -9.04 -4.92
CA GLU A 104 -8.14 -9.47 -4.77
C GLU A 104 -8.28 -10.61 -3.76
N ARG A 105 -7.35 -11.57 -3.77
CA ARG A 105 -7.35 -12.68 -2.82
C ARG A 105 -7.01 -12.24 -1.40
N MET A 106 -6.09 -11.29 -1.24
CA MET A 106 -5.75 -10.73 0.06
C MET A 106 -6.93 -9.97 0.66
N VAL A 107 -7.61 -9.14 -0.14
CA VAL A 107 -8.76 -8.35 0.29
C VAL A 107 -10.00 -9.22 0.52
N ALA A 108 -10.20 -10.29 -0.26
CA ALA A 108 -11.34 -11.21 -0.09
C ALA A 108 -11.19 -12.20 1.08
N SER A 109 -10.00 -12.34 1.65
CA SER A 109 -9.74 -13.21 2.81
C SER A 109 -10.01 -12.52 4.15
N VAL A 110 -10.68 -11.37 4.11
CA VAL A 110 -10.99 -10.49 5.24
C VAL A 110 -12.48 -10.52 5.53
#